data_AF-A0A0J8BGK1-F1
#
_entry.id   AF-A0A0J8BGK1-F1
#
_cell.length_a   1.000
_cell.length_b   1.000
_cell.length_c   1.000
_cell.angle_alpha   90.00
_cell.angle_beta   90.00
_cell.angle_gamma   90.00
#
_symmetry.space_group_name_H-M   'P 1'
#
loop_
_entity.id
_entity.type
_entity.pdbx_description
1 polymer ?
#
loop_
_entity_poly.entity_id
_entity_poly.type
_entity_poly.pdbx_seq_one_letter_code
_entity_poly.pdbx_strand_id
1 'polypeptide(L)'
;ADAFALKYDNDRGKWTGPSATAVVDTRIVRRTASLARLHPERHFKLNPKFEYRELHESDSFLSAVVPTTLAMLQSPVKWALSMPLINRVTEMLMPQPKDESGPDELTRRENWFRFRIEAKTEQNEQILFDLAGGDFYDVSAETAALAAICILDEKEAILKELQGGGIFTPAFALGERYLGR
;
A
#
# COMPACT_ATOMS: atom_id res chain seq x y z
N ALA A 1 9.05 12.10 6.54
CA ALA A 1 9.85 11.15 5.75
C ALA A 1 9.77 9.79 6.42
N ASP A 2 9.86 8.69 5.67
CA ASP A 2 9.87 7.36 6.28
C ASP A 2 11.12 7.21 7.16
N ALA A 3 10.92 6.71 8.38
CA ALA A 3 12.02 6.36 9.26
C ALA A 3 12.54 4.98 8.83
N PHE A 4 13.74 4.93 8.27
CA PHE A 4 14.39 3.69 7.83
C PHE A 4 15.18 3.03 8.96
N ALA A 5 14.62 3.02 10.17
CA ALA A 5 15.29 2.46 11.33
C ALA A 5 14.44 1.34 11.91
N LEU A 6 15.10 0.22 12.15
CA LEU A 6 14.52 -0.85 12.94
C LEU A 6 14.51 -0.43 14.42
N LYS A 7 13.35 -0.57 15.07
CA LYS A 7 13.13 -0.15 16.46
C LYS A 7 12.34 -1.21 17.21
N TYR A 8 12.76 -1.50 18.44
CA TYR A 8 11.94 -2.28 19.35
C TYR A 8 10.84 -1.40 19.95
N ASP A 9 9.60 -1.84 19.81
CA ASP A 9 8.44 -1.21 20.41
C ASP A 9 8.10 -1.93 21.71
N ASN A 10 8.33 -1.26 22.84
CA ASN A 10 8.12 -1.81 24.17
C ASN A 10 6.63 -2.04 24.48
N ASP A 11 5.74 -1.22 23.93
CA ASP A 11 4.31 -1.32 24.22
C ASP A 11 3.72 -2.57 23.55
N ARG A 12 4.24 -2.95 22.39
CA ARG A 12 3.83 -4.16 21.65
C ARG A 12 4.70 -5.38 21.94
N GLY A 13 5.89 -5.17 22.50
CA GLY A 13 6.90 -6.21 22.65
C GLY A 13 7.41 -6.77 21.30
N LYS A 14 7.36 -5.96 20.24
CA LYS A 14 7.72 -6.36 18.86
C LYS A 14 8.82 -5.48 18.29
N TRP A 15 9.59 -6.03 17.36
CA TRP A 15 10.43 -5.26 16.47
C TRP A 15 9.58 -4.65 15.35
N THR A 16 9.82 -3.38 15.06
CA THR A 16 9.12 -2.63 14.01
C THR A 16 10.14 -1.98 13.09
N GLY A 17 9.84 -1.99 11.80
CA GLY A 17 10.65 -1.34 10.77
C GLY A 17 9.80 -1.04 9.54
N PRO A 18 10.32 -0.32 8.54
CA PRO A 18 9.58 -0.07 7.31
C PRO A 18 9.17 -1.39 6.65
N SER A 19 7.91 -1.49 6.22
CA SER A 19 7.47 -2.62 5.39
C SER A 19 8.27 -2.66 4.09
N ALA A 20 8.47 -3.85 3.51
CA ALA A 20 9.18 -3.99 2.23
C ALA A 20 8.55 -3.15 1.11
N THR A 21 7.23 -2.92 1.17
CA THR A 21 6.47 -2.12 0.20
C THR A 21 6.29 -0.65 0.60
N ALA A 22 6.69 -0.26 1.82
CA ALA A 22 6.42 1.05 2.40
C ALA A 22 6.86 2.22 1.50
N VAL A 23 7.98 2.10 0.79
CA VAL A 23 8.50 3.16 -0.10
C VAL A 23 7.54 3.46 -1.27
N VAL A 24 6.83 2.45 -1.75
CA VAL A 24 5.83 2.59 -2.82
C VAL A 24 4.50 3.07 -2.23
N ASP A 25 4.01 2.38 -1.21
CA ASP A 25 2.65 2.58 -0.70
C ASP A 25 2.51 3.94 -0.01
N THR A 26 3.49 4.33 0.82
CA THR A 26 3.49 5.66 1.45
C THR A 26 3.55 6.78 0.42
N ARG A 27 4.21 6.59 -0.73
CA ARG A 27 4.24 7.57 -1.82
C ARG A 27 2.85 7.72 -2.46
N ILE A 28 2.14 6.62 -2.69
CA ILE A 28 0.78 6.63 -3.23
C ILE A 28 -0.19 7.33 -2.27
N VAL A 29 -0.11 7.02 -0.98
CA VAL A 29 -0.94 7.66 0.06
C VAL A 29 -0.62 9.16 0.18
N ARG A 30 0.67 9.54 0.20
CA ARG A 30 1.08 10.96 0.23
C ARG A 30 0.63 11.72 -1.02
N ARG A 31 0.71 11.10 -2.21
CA ARG A 31 0.19 11.71 -3.44
C ARG A 31 -1.32 11.91 -3.36
N THR A 32 -2.04 10.92 -2.84
CA THR A 32 -3.50 11.01 -2.60
C THR A 32 -3.82 12.16 -1.64
N ALA A 33 -3.08 12.31 -0.54
CA ALA A 33 -3.23 13.42 0.39
C ALA A 33 -2.92 14.78 -0.25
N SER A 34 -1.88 14.87 -1.07
CA SER A 34 -1.57 16.10 -1.81
C SER A 34 -2.67 16.47 -2.81
N LEU A 35 -3.22 15.48 -3.53
CA LEU A 35 -4.35 15.71 -4.46
C LEU A 35 -5.59 16.20 -3.70
N ALA A 36 -5.93 15.60 -2.56
CA ALA A 36 -7.04 16.05 -1.72
C ALA A 36 -6.88 17.52 -1.26
N ARG A 37 -5.66 17.96 -0.97
CA ARG A 37 -5.38 19.36 -0.59
C ARG A 37 -5.50 20.35 -1.74
N LEU A 38 -5.18 19.92 -2.96
CA LEU A 38 -5.32 20.74 -4.17
C LEU A 38 -6.77 20.88 -4.63
N HIS A 39 -7.65 19.99 -4.17
CA HIS A 39 -9.06 19.92 -4.53
C HIS A 39 -9.98 19.97 -3.27
N PRO A 40 -9.91 21.04 -2.45
CA PRO A 40 -10.64 21.14 -1.18
C PRO A 40 -12.17 21.14 -1.34
N GLU A 41 -12.68 21.41 -2.54
CA GLU A 41 -14.09 21.35 -2.92
C GLU A 41 -14.66 19.92 -2.96
N ARG A 42 -13.80 18.90 -2.99
CA ARG A 42 -14.24 17.50 -3.12
C ARG A 42 -14.75 16.88 -1.83
N HIS A 43 -15.47 15.77 -1.99
CA HIS A 43 -15.99 15.02 -0.85
C HIS A 43 -14.89 14.34 -0.04
N PHE A 44 -13.90 13.75 -0.72
CA PHE A 44 -12.77 13.11 -0.05
C PHE A 44 -11.80 14.17 0.51
N LYS A 45 -11.68 14.23 1.85
CA LYS A 45 -10.80 15.16 2.55
C LYS A 45 -9.92 14.42 3.54
N LEU A 46 -8.66 14.82 3.58
CA LEU A 46 -7.72 14.41 4.62
C LEU A 46 -7.29 15.63 5.41
N ASN A 47 -6.98 15.42 6.69
CA ASN A 47 -6.45 16.48 7.53
C ASN A 47 -5.15 17.08 6.90
N PRO A 48 -4.95 18.41 6.90
CA PRO A 48 -3.71 19.03 6.40
C PRO A 48 -2.43 18.54 7.09
N LYS A 49 -2.53 18.06 8.34
CA LYS A 49 -1.47 17.44 9.15
C LYS A 49 -1.48 15.92 9.07
N PHE A 50 -2.24 15.32 8.16
CA PHE A 50 -2.26 13.87 7.97
C PHE A 50 -0.85 13.35 7.65
N GLU A 51 -0.42 12.37 8.45
CA GLU A 51 0.84 11.66 8.30
C GLU A 51 0.54 10.16 8.18
N TYR A 52 1.17 9.51 7.21
CA TYR A 52 1.06 8.07 7.01
C TYR A 52 2.45 7.43 7.02
N ARG A 53 2.53 6.30 7.72
CA ARG A 53 3.69 5.43 7.83
C ARG A 53 3.23 4.00 7.71
N GLU A 54 4.04 3.17 7.08
CA GLU A 54 3.77 1.76 6.93
C GLU A 54 4.93 0.96 7.49
N LEU A 55 4.62 0.10 8.46
CA LEU A 55 5.59 -0.66 9.22
C LEU A 55 5.21 -2.14 9.16
N HIS A 56 6.20 -3.01 9.25
CA HIS A 56 5.99 -4.42 9.61
C HIS A 56 6.26 -4.62 11.10
N GLU A 57 5.62 -5.62 11.68
CA GLU A 57 5.91 -6.12 13.02
C GLU A 57 6.64 -7.46 12.93
N SER A 58 7.53 -7.74 13.89
CA SER A 58 8.30 -8.98 13.94
C SER A 58 8.65 -9.37 15.36
N ASP A 59 8.63 -10.69 15.63
CA ASP A 59 8.90 -11.23 16.96
C ASP A 59 10.39 -11.16 17.33
N SER A 60 11.28 -11.22 16.34
CA SER A 60 12.72 -11.18 16.55
C SER A 60 13.37 -10.09 15.73
N PHE A 61 14.53 -9.62 16.20
CA PHE A 61 15.36 -8.66 15.48
C PHE A 61 15.72 -9.19 14.09
N LEU A 62 16.14 -10.46 14.00
CA LEU A 62 16.58 -11.08 12.75
C LEU A 62 15.44 -11.17 11.72
N SER A 63 14.23 -11.53 12.13
CA SER A 63 13.06 -11.53 11.24
C SER A 63 12.70 -10.15 10.72
N ALA A 64 13.01 -9.10 11.49
CA ALA A 64 12.71 -7.72 11.12
C ALA A 64 13.76 -7.10 10.17
N VAL A 65 14.97 -7.65 10.13
CA VAL A 65 16.06 -7.17 9.25
C VAL A 65 15.70 -7.35 7.77
N VAL A 66 15.16 -8.51 7.39
CA VAL A 66 14.88 -8.83 5.98
C VAL A 66 13.95 -7.81 5.30
N PRO A 67 12.71 -7.58 5.78
CA PRO A 67 11.81 -6.60 5.18
C PRO A 67 12.36 -5.16 5.26
N THR A 68 13.04 -4.79 6.36
CA THR A 68 13.68 -3.47 6.50
C THR A 68 14.74 -3.26 5.41
N THR A 69 15.63 -4.23 5.23
CA THR A 69 16.70 -4.18 4.23
C THR A 69 16.12 -4.12 2.82
N LEU A 70 15.08 -4.90 2.51
CA LEU A 70 14.38 -4.83 1.23
C LEU A 70 13.82 -3.44 0.96
N ALA A 71 13.18 -2.81 1.95
CA ALA A 71 12.65 -1.45 1.82
C ALA A 71 13.78 -0.44 1.52
N MET A 72 14.92 -0.55 2.20
CA MET A 72 16.06 0.35 2.02
C MET A 72 16.77 0.17 0.67
N LEU A 73 16.85 -1.07 0.18
CA LEU A 73 17.55 -1.40 -1.07
C LEU A 73 16.73 -1.14 -2.34
N GLN A 74 15.44 -0.82 -2.24
CA GLN A 74 14.60 -0.62 -3.43
C GLN A 74 15.15 0.45 -4.39
N SER A 75 15.57 1.61 -3.87
CA SER A 75 16.10 2.72 -4.67
C SER A 75 17.42 2.37 -5.38
N PRO A 76 18.48 1.89 -4.68
CA PRO A 76 19.72 1.52 -5.35
C PRO A 76 19.56 0.34 -6.31
N VAL A 77 18.69 -0.64 -6.00
CA VAL A 77 18.40 -1.76 -6.92
C VAL A 77 17.72 -1.24 -8.19
N LYS A 78 16.71 -0.37 -8.08
CA LYS A 78 16.06 0.25 -9.25
C LYS A 78 17.04 1.04 -10.09
N TRP A 79 17.96 1.76 -9.46
CA TRP A 79 19.00 2.49 -10.18
C TRP A 79 19.96 1.54 -10.90
N ALA A 80 20.44 0.48 -10.25
CA ALA A 80 21.28 -0.53 -10.88
C ALA A 80 20.59 -1.19 -12.08
N LEU A 81 19.31 -1.55 -11.94
CA LEU A 81 18.49 -2.11 -13.03
C LEU A 81 18.21 -1.11 -14.16
N SER A 82 18.36 0.20 -13.94
CA SER A 82 18.29 1.18 -15.02
C SER A 82 19.53 1.16 -15.94
N MET A 83 20.62 0.51 -15.51
CA MET A 83 21.82 0.36 -16.33
C MET A 83 21.63 -0.75 -17.38
N PRO A 84 21.88 -0.48 -18.68
CA PRO A 84 21.59 -1.44 -19.75
C PRO A 84 22.28 -2.81 -19.59
N LEU A 85 23.53 -2.82 -19.12
CA LEU A 85 24.29 -4.05 -18.95
C LEU A 85 23.75 -4.91 -17.79
N ILE A 86 23.45 -4.27 -16.66
CA ILE A 86 22.89 -4.95 -15.49
C ILE A 86 21.51 -5.49 -15.84
N ASN A 87 20.65 -4.68 -16.46
CA ASN A 87 19.31 -5.09 -16.88
C ASN A 87 19.35 -6.31 -17.81
N ARG A 88 20.23 -6.30 -18.82
CA ARG A 88 20.37 -7.40 -19.77
C ARG A 88 20.84 -8.68 -19.10
N VAL A 89 21.78 -8.59 -18.17
CA VAL A 89 22.25 -9.76 -17.40
C VAL A 89 21.15 -10.29 -16.50
N THR A 90 20.41 -9.42 -15.82
CA THR A 90 19.28 -9.84 -14.98
C THR A 90 18.19 -10.50 -15.81
N GLU A 91 17.82 -9.95 -16.97
CA GLU A 91 16.83 -10.57 -17.87
C GLU A 91 17.26 -11.97 -18.35
N MET A 92 18.56 -12.20 -18.55
CA MET A 92 19.09 -13.52 -18.93
C MET A 92 19.09 -14.54 -17.78
N LEU A 93 19.22 -14.08 -16.53
CA LEU A 93 19.28 -14.93 -15.35
C LEU A 93 17.92 -15.13 -14.67
N MET A 94 16.99 -14.20 -14.87
CA MET A 94 15.65 -14.31 -14.32
C MET A 94 14.89 -15.44 -15.01
N PRO A 95 14.04 -16.18 -14.25
CA PRO A 95 13.13 -17.14 -14.85
C PRO A 95 12.36 -16.49 -15.99
N GLN A 96 12.28 -17.17 -17.13
CA GLN A 96 11.51 -16.68 -18.27
C GLN A 96 10.02 -16.58 -17.85
N PRO A 97 9.25 -15.60 -18.35
CA PRO A 97 7.84 -15.41 -18.00
C PRO A 97 6.92 -16.60 -18.32
N LYS A 98 7.43 -17.70 -18.89
CA LYS A 98 6.63 -18.89 -19.16
C LYS A 98 6.31 -19.73 -17.90
N ASP A 99 6.98 -19.46 -16.79
CA ASP A 99 6.69 -20.05 -15.47
C ASP A 99 5.66 -19.20 -14.68
N GLU A 100 4.78 -18.48 -15.40
CA GLU A 100 3.73 -17.57 -14.92
C GLU A 100 2.54 -18.25 -14.21
N SER A 101 2.73 -19.40 -13.57
CA SER A 101 1.75 -19.79 -12.55
C SER A 101 2.05 -18.95 -11.32
N GLY A 102 1.14 -18.05 -10.95
CA GLY A 102 1.07 -17.55 -9.58
C GLY A 102 1.08 -18.71 -8.56
N PRO A 103 1.11 -18.42 -7.26
CA PRO A 103 1.13 -19.46 -6.24
C PRO A 103 0.03 -20.50 -6.52
N ASP A 104 0.38 -21.78 -6.37
CA ASP A 104 -0.57 -22.87 -6.58
C ASP A 104 -1.74 -22.79 -5.58
N GLU A 105 -2.80 -23.56 -5.83
CA GLU A 105 -4.00 -23.52 -4.98
C GLU A 105 -3.71 -23.79 -3.50
N LEU A 106 -2.75 -24.67 -3.20
CA LEU A 106 -2.39 -24.99 -1.81
C LEU A 106 -1.73 -23.78 -1.15
N THR A 107 -0.76 -23.17 -1.82
CA THR A 107 -0.08 -21.95 -1.37
C THR A 107 -1.08 -20.82 -1.17
N ARG A 108 -2.07 -20.68 -2.07
CA ARG A 108 -3.14 -19.68 -1.95
C ARG A 108 -4.07 -19.94 -0.76
N ARG A 109 -4.45 -21.20 -0.50
CA ARG A 109 -5.32 -21.57 0.63
C ARG A 109 -4.67 -21.32 1.99
N GLU A 110 -3.35 -21.44 2.08
CA GLU A 110 -2.58 -21.19 3.31
C GLU A 110 -2.16 -19.73 3.48
N ASN A 111 -2.40 -18.89 2.46
CA ASN A 111 -2.06 -17.49 2.48
C ASN A 111 -2.99 -16.71 3.43
N TRP A 112 -2.42 -15.70 4.08
CA TRP A 112 -3.17 -14.85 5.00
C TRP A 112 -2.52 -13.47 5.10
N PHE A 113 -3.29 -12.52 5.59
CA PHE A 113 -2.77 -11.20 5.94
C PHE A 113 -3.36 -10.64 7.21
N ARG A 114 -2.60 -9.73 7.82
CA ARG A 114 -3.07 -8.92 8.93
C ARG A 114 -2.47 -7.53 8.82
N PHE A 115 -3.33 -6.53 8.82
CA PHE A 115 -2.96 -5.14 8.97
C PHE A 115 -3.44 -4.65 10.33
N ARG A 116 -2.55 -4.02 11.07
CA ARG A 116 -2.88 -3.24 12.25
C ARG A 116 -2.84 -1.77 11.88
N ILE A 117 -3.98 -1.11 11.97
CA ILE A 117 -4.10 0.32 11.70
C ILE A 117 -4.15 1.04 13.03
N GLU A 118 -3.19 1.95 13.20
CA GLU A 118 -3.13 2.85 14.34
C GLU A 118 -3.24 4.28 13.86
N ALA A 119 -4.31 4.93 14.28
CA ALA A 119 -4.55 6.33 13.99
C ALA A 119 -4.56 7.13 15.29
N LYS A 120 -4.03 8.34 15.21
CA LYS A 120 -4.09 9.33 16.28
C LYS A 120 -4.77 10.58 15.76
N THR A 121 -5.84 11.00 16.43
CA THR A 121 -6.58 12.21 16.07
C THR A 121 -5.85 13.47 16.55
N GLU A 122 -6.27 14.64 16.08
CA GLU A 122 -5.72 15.92 16.57
C GLU A 122 -6.02 16.15 18.06
N GLN A 123 -7.09 15.54 18.57
CA GLN A 123 -7.50 15.53 19.96
C GLN A 123 -6.73 14.50 20.79
N ASN A 124 -5.72 13.85 20.21
CA ASN A 124 -4.89 12.82 20.84
C ASN A 124 -5.65 11.54 21.20
N GLU A 125 -6.81 11.31 20.58
CA GLU A 125 -7.52 10.02 20.68
C GLU A 125 -6.79 8.98 19.84
N GLN A 126 -6.74 7.76 20.34
CA GLN A 126 -6.12 6.63 19.67
C GLN A 126 -7.19 5.71 19.12
N ILE A 127 -7.07 5.37 17.85
CA ILE A 127 -7.92 4.39 17.17
C ILE A 127 -7.01 3.24 16.76
N LEU A 128 -7.34 2.05 17.25
CA LEU A 128 -6.69 0.80 16.89
C LEU A 128 -7.70 -0.08 16.18
N PHE A 129 -7.35 -0.58 15.00
CA PHE A 129 -8.17 -1.51 14.25
C PHE A 129 -7.30 -2.58 13.61
N ASP A 130 -7.68 -3.84 13.81
CA ASP A 130 -7.02 -4.99 13.20
C ASP A 130 -7.89 -5.51 12.05
N LEU A 131 -7.33 -5.55 10.85
CA LEU A 131 -7.91 -6.15 9.65
C LEU A 131 -7.14 -7.43 9.34
N ALA A 132 -7.83 -8.54 9.14
CA ALA A 132 -7.21 -9.79 8.70
C ALA A 132 -8.06 -10.46 7.62
N GLY A 133 -7.41 -11.22 6.76
CA GLY A 133 -8.06 -11.97 5.70
C GLY A 133 -7.21 -13.15 5.24
N GLY A 134 -7.77 -13.95 4.34
CA GLY A 134 -7.12 -15.10 3.73
C GLY A 134 -6.31 -14.67 2.51
N ASP A 135 -6.64 -15.23 1.36
CA ASP A 135 -5.88 -15.04 0.13
C ASP A 135 -5.92 -13.57 -0.37
N PHE A 136 -4.74 -12.94 -0.40
CA PHE A 136 -4.54 -11.60 -0.95
C PHE A 136 -5.05 -11.45 -2.38
N TYR A 137 -4.96 -12.50 -3.21
CA TYR A 137 -5.38 -12.42 -4.60
C TYR A 137 -6.90 -12.27 -4.73
N ASP A 138 -7.66 -13.02 -3.94
CA ASP A 138 -9.13 -12.94 -3.92
C ASP A 138 -9.58 -11.57 -3.40
N VAL A 139 -9.01 -11.10 -2.28
CA VAL A 139 -9.34 -9.79 -1.72
C VAL A 139 -8.97 -8.65 -2.67
N SER A 140 -7.84 -8.76 -3.38
CA SER A 140 -7.44 -7.76 -4.39
C SER A 140 -8.40 -7.75 -5.58
N ALA A 141 -8.82 -8.93 -6.05
CA ALA A 141 -9.78 -9.06 -7.15
C ALA A 141 -11.16 -8.52 -6.75
N GLU A 142 -11.62 -8.81 -5.54
CA GLU A 142 -12.86 -8.27 -4.98
C GLU A 142 -12.80 -6.74 -4.86
N THR A 143 -11.71 -6.21 -4.30
CA THR A 143 -11.47 -4.77 -4.18
C THR A 143 -11.57 -4.07 -5.54
N ALA A 144 -10.95 -4.66 -6.58
CA ALA A 144 -10.99 -4.14 -7.95
C ALA A 144 -12.39 -4.26 -8.58
N ALA A 145 -13.10 -5.36 -8.36
CA ALA A 145 -14.45 -5.56 -8.86
C ALA A 145 -15.44 -4.56 -8.23
N LEU A 146 -15.37 -4.36 -6.92
CA LEU A 146 -16.20 -3.36 -6.21
C LEU A 146 -15.92 -1.94 -6.71
N ALA A 147 -14.66 -1.62 -7.03
CA ALA A 147 -14.31 -0.33 -7.60
C ALA A 147 -14.92 -0.16 -9.00
N ALA A 148 -14.88 -1.21 -9.83
CA ALA A 148 -15.52 -1.20 -11.14
C ALA A 148 -17.04 -1.04 -11.05
N ILE A 149 -17.70 -1.76 -10.14
CA ILE A 149 -19.14 -1.63 -9.88
C ILE A 149 -19.49 -0.20 -9.45
N CYS A 150 -18.73 0.36 -8.49
CA CYS A 150 -18.92 1.75 -8.07
C CYS A 150 -18.79 2.74 -9.23
N ILE A 151 -17.84 2.53 -10.14
CA ILE A 151 -17.67 3.38 -11.34
C ILE A 151 -18.84 3.25 -12.29
N LEU A 152 -19.37 2.04 -12.50
CA LEU A 152 -20.50 1.80 -13.41
C LEU A 152 -21.78 2.44 -12.88
N ASP A 153 -22.04 2.30 -11.58
CA ASP A 153 -23.26 2.80 -10.95
C ASP A 153 -23.28 4.33 -10.79
N GLU A 154 -22.13 4.94 -10.55
CA GLU A 154 -22.03 6.37 -10.22
C GLU A 154 -21.18 7.18 -11.20
N LYS A 155 -21.02 6.67 -12.43
CA LYS A 155 -20.14 7.23 -13.47
C LYS A 155 -20.28 8.74 -13.64
N GLU A 156 -21.50 9.24 -13.80
CA GLU A 156 -21.75 10.66 -14.06
C GLU A 156 -21.37 11.54 -12.86
N ALA A 157 -21.69 11.10 -11.65
CA ALA A 157 -21.33 11.80 -10.43
C ALA A 157 -19.80 11.85 -10.24
N ILE A 158 -19.13 10.71 -10.44
CA ILE A 158 -17.67 10.58 -10.35
C ILE A 158 -16.99 11.49 -11.39
N LEU A 159 -17.40 11.45 -12.66
CA LEU A 159 -16.79 12.27 -13.71
C LEU A 159 -17.01 13.77 -13.48
N LYS A 160 -18.19 14.16 -12.98
CA LYS A 160 -18.50 15.54 -12.62
C LYS A 160 -17.61 16.05 -11.48
N GLU A 161 -17.36 15.21 -10.47
CA GLU A 161 -16.47 15.54 -9.35
C GLU A 161 -14.99 15.57 -9.77
N LEU A 162 -14.57 14.65 -10.64
CA LEU A 162 -13.19 14.55 -11.11
C LEU A 162 -12.75 15.73 -11.98
N GLN A 163 -13.67 16.44 -12.64
CA GLN A 163 -13.41 17.62 -13.49
C GLN A 163 -12.25 17.45 -14.49
N GLY A 164 -11.96 16.22 -14.92
CA GLY A 164 -10.81 15.90 -15.76
C GLY A 164 -10.46 14.41 -15.76
N GLY A 165 -9.46 14.06 -16.56
CA GLY A 165 -8.89 12.71 -16.63
C GLY A 165 -7.61 12.56 -15.81
N GLY A 166 -7.21 11.32 -15.54
CA GLY A 166 -5.97 11.03 -14.84
C GLY A 166 -5.93 9.61 -14.26
N ILE A 167 -4.85 9.30 -13.56
CA ILE A 167 -4.70 8.07 -12.77
C ILE A 167 -4.86 8.45 -11.31
N PHE A 168 -5.94 7.96 -10.71
CA PHE A 168 -6.34 8.28 -9.34
C PHE A 168 -6.45 7.02 -8.51
N THR A 169 -6.24 7.16 -7.20
CA THR A 169 -6.53 6.09 -6.25
C THR A 169 -8.03 5.99 -6.01
N PRO A 170 -8.57 4.79 -5.68
CA PRO A 170 -9.98 4.63 -5.32
C PRO A 170 -10.42 5.58 -4.20
N ALA A 171 -9.56 5.79 -3.19
CA ALA A 171 -9.84 6.72 -2.10
C ALA A 171 -10.10 8.15 -2.60
N PHE A 172 -9.30 8.65 -3.55
CA PHE A 172 -9.46 10.00 -4.10
C PHE A 172 -10.60 10.11 -5.11
N ALA A 173 -10.79 9.10 -5.96
CA ALA A 173 -11.74 9.15 -7.07
C ALA A 173 -13.17 8.74 -6.68
N LEU A 174 -13.30 7.75 -5.79
CA LEU A 174 -14.57 7.14 -5.43
C LEU A 174 -14.99 7.51 -4.01
N GLY A 175 -14.04 7.57 -3.07
CA GLY A 175 -14.26 7.98 -1.68
C GLY A 175 -15.39 7.18 -1.02
N GLU A 176 -16.31 7.88 -0.36
CA GLU A 176 -17.44 7.29 0.38
C GLU A 176 -18.35 6.40 -0.48
N ARG A 177 -18.44 6.66 -1.79
CA ARG A 177 -19.24 5.83 -2.72
C ARG A 177 -18.76 4.40 -2.82
N TYR A 178 -17.45 4.23 -2.69
CA TYR A 178 -16.80 2.93 -2.67
C TYR A 178 -16.94 2.25 -1.31
N LEU A 179 -16.88 3.01 -0.21
CA LEU A 179 -17.06 2.47 1.14
C LEU A 179 -18.48 1.97 1.41
N GLY A 180 -19.47 2.49 0.68
CA GLY A 180 -20.87 2.04 0.76
C GLY A 180 -21.21 0.78 -0.04
N ARG A 181 -20.20 0.08 -0.59
CA ARG A 181 -20.38 -1.17 -1.35
C ARG A 181 -20.12 -2.37 -0.46
#